data_AF-A0A3B9H4E2-F1
#
_entry.id   AF-A0A3B9H4E2-F1
#
_cell.length_a   1.000
_cell.length_b   1.000
_cell.length_c   1.000
_cell.angle_alpha   90.00
_cell.angle_beta   90.00
_cell.angle_gamma   90.00
#
_symmetry.space_group_name_H-M   'P 1'
#
loop_
_entity.id
_entity.type
_entity.pdbx_description
1 polymer ?
#
loop_
_entity_poly.entity_id
_entity_poly.type
_entity_poly.pdbx_seq_one_letter_code
_entity_poly.pdbx_strand_id
1 'polypeptide(L)'
;MITVDSISVPLTSLNPILIEGFGEGDHTIKIESKQYKSENKTLPIQGGTSIEFCLGDTRPLFENDAIVFGLLLAILAFIFWTSKLKRLTKFYSIVPALLLCYFIPSIFNSLDIINSHVSGLYGMAKNYLLPAALVLLCLSIDLKGIFRLGPKALIMFFTATIGIVIGGPIALWLCASWFPEVLQAAAGEEVWRGLSTVAGSWIGGGANQTAMKEINEVGDTIFSQMIIVDVFIANIFMSLILFGIGKRKKLDRWLKADNTAIDALQEKMQSYSASVSKIPTFKDVMIMVGVVFMVIGLAHICAEFLGPMFKSIIHNPYLSFLGSGFFWIVVLATLFGVLLSFTKAKQMEGVGASRVGSIFIYILVATIGMKMDIEQLIANWQTFKFLIIIGLIWIFIHGALLLVMAKLVKAPYFFAAVGSQANVGGAASAPVVAGAFHPSLAPVGVLLAVLGYAVGTIGAIVCTTMLMAVTG
;
A
#
# COMPACT_ATOMS: atom_id res chain seq x y z
N MET A 1 -20.50 0.79 26.56
CA MET A 1 -21.46 1.21 25.52
C MET A 1 -21.06 0.48 24.26
N ILE A 2 -22.01 -0.12 23.56
CA ILE A 2 -21.77 -0.64 22.20
C ILE A 2 -22.29 0.40 21.24
N THR A 3 -21.46 0.86 20.34
CA THR A 3 -21.85 1.73 19.24
C THR A 3 -21.63 0.95 17.95
N VAL A 4 -22.65 0.82 17.12
CA VAL A 4 -22.49 0.31 15.75
C VAL A 4 -22.89 1.41 14.79
N ASP A 5 -21.91 1.88 14.02
CA ASP A 5 -22.02 3.10 13.20
C ASP A 5 -22.55 4.28 14.03
N SER A 6 -23.79 4.71 13.80
CA SER A 6 -24.44 5.81 14.54
C SER A 6 -25.33 5.34 15.71
N ILE A 7 -25.55 4.03 15.87
CA ILE A 7 -26.47 3.46 16.85
C ILE A 7 -25.71 3.12 18.13
N SER A 8 -26.00 3.81 19.23
CA SER A 8 -25.37 3.58 20.54
C SER A 8 -26.31 2.91 21.54
N VAL A 9 -25.93 1.75 22.05
CA VAL A 9 -26.68 0.96 23.04
C VAL A 9 -25.86 0.82 24.34
N PRO A 10 -26.42 1.20 25.51
CA PRO A 10 -25.75 0.99 26.78
C PRO A 10 -25.80 -0.49 27.19
N LEU A 11 -24.62 -1.10 27.39
CA LEU A 11 -24.47 -2.41 28.01
C LEU A 11 -24.83 -2.32 29.50
N THR A 12 -26.09 -2.58 29.83
CA THR A 12 -26.60 -2.60 31.21
C THR A 12 -26.79 -4.01 31.76
N SER A 13 -26.72 -5.04 30.91
CA SER A 13 -26.85 -6.46 31.28
C SER A 13 -26.08 -7.37 30.30
N LEU A 14 -25.90 -8.64 30.66
CA LEU A 14 -25.31 -9.69 29.81
C LEU A 14 -26.31 -10.26 28.77
N ASN A 15 -27.47 -9.63 28.58
CA ASN A 15 -28.45 -10.08 27.61
C ASN A 15 -27.91 -9.87 26.18
N PRO A 16 -28.27 -10.76 25.23
CA PRO A 16 -27.98 -10.54 23.82
C PRO A 16 -28.53 -9.19 23.37
N ILE A 17 -27.68 -8.38 22.74
CA ILE A 17 -28.09 -7.11 22.13
C ILE A 17 -28.35 -7.39 20.66
N LEU A 18 -29.61 -7.26 20.25
CA LEU A 18 -30.01 -7.31 18.84
C LEU A 18 -29.98 -5.89 18.30
N ILE A 19 -29.23 -5.67 17.23
CA ILE A 19 -29.20 -4.40 16.50
C ILE A 19 -29.68 -4.70 15.09
N GLU A 20 -30.80 -4.10 14.72
CA GLU A 20 -31.49 -4.31 13.45
C GLU A 20 -31.34 -3.08 12.55
N GLY A 21 -31.55 -3.26 11.25
CA GLY A 21 -31.62 -2.16 10.29
C GLY A 21 -30.28 -1.76 9.65
N PHE A 22 -29.25 -2.62 9.71
CA PHE A 22 -28.05 -2.43 8.90
C PHE A 22 -28.36 -2.70 7.42
N GLY A 23 -27.90 -1.79 6.56
CA GLY A 23 -27.84 -2.03 5.12
C GLY A 23 -26.63 -2.88 4.75
N GLU A 24 -26.43 -3.11 3.45
CA GLU A 24 -25.18 -3.69 2.97
C GLU A 24 -24.02 -2.69 3.11
N GLY A 25 -22.82 -3.17 3.43
CA GLY A 25 -21.59 -2.39 3.49
C GLY A 25 -20.68 -2.73 4.66
N ASP A 26 -19.62 -1.94 4.81
CA ASP A 26 -18.70 -2.02 5.95
C ASP A 26 -19.33 -1.34 7.17
N HIS A 27 -19.34 -2.04 8.28
CA HIS A 27 -19.85 -1.60 9.57
C HIS A 27 -18.78 -1.69 10.63
N THR A 28 -18.84 -0.80 11.63
CA THR A 28 -17.92 -0.83 12.76
C THR A 28 -18.66 -0.93 14.08
N ILE A 29 -18.39 -1.98 14.85
CA ILE A 29 -18.79 -2.10 16.26
C ILE A 29 -17.68 -1.51 17.13
N LYS A 30 -17.92 -0.35 17.73
CA LYS A 30 -17.08 0.21 18.78
C LYS A 30 -17.62 -0.19 20.15
N ILE A 31 -16.81 -0.89 20.93
CA ILE A 31 -17.08 -1.21 22.33
C ILE A 31 -16.28 -0.24 23.18
N GLU A 32 -16.94 0.77 23.74
CA GLU A 32 -16.30 1.78 24.58
C GLU A 32 -16.68 1.62 26.04
N SER A 33 -15.66 1.56 26.90
CA SER A 33 -15.83 1.70 28.33
C SER A 33 -15.87 3.19 28.69
N LYS A 34 -17.06 3.74 28.94
CA LYS A 34 -17.15 5.03 29.64
C LYS A 34 -16.66 4.81 31.06
N GLN A 35 -15.74 5.65 31.55
CA GLN A 35 -15.31 5.63 32.95
C GLN A 35 -16.55 5.71 33.86
N TYR A 36 -16.98 4.58 34.40
CA TYR A 36 -17.97 4.55 35.45
C TYR A 36 -17.22 4.53 36.78
N LYS A 37 -17.01 5.70 37.38
CA LYS A 37 -16.59 5.81 38.79
C LYS A 37 -17.81 5.51 39.67
N SER A 38 -18.05 4.23 39.94
CA SER A 38 -18.85 3.82 41.09
C SER A 38 -17.90 3.50 42.24
N GLU A 39 -18.25 3.93 43.46
CA GLU A 39 -17.43 3.94 44.68
C GLU A 39 -16.78 2.61 45.09
N ASN A 40 -16.96 1.49 44.36
CA ASN A 40 -16.28 0.23 44.69
C ASN A 40 -16.01 -0.78 43.56
N LYS A 41 -16.14 -0.42 42.27
CA LYS A 41 -15.73 -1.33 41.17
C LYS A 41 -15.20 -0.55 39.97
N THR A 42 -13.89 -0.61 39.74
CA THR A 42 -13.29 -0.29 38.44
C THR A 42 -13.65 -1.40 37.45
N LEU A 43 -14.31 -1.05 36.34
CA LEU A 43 -14.47 -1.99 35.22
C LEU A 43 -13.08 -2.42 34.71
N PRO A 44 -12.85 -3.71 34.42
CA PRO A 44 -11.53 -4.25 34.06
C PRO A 44 -11.01 -3.79 32.69
N ILE A 45 -11.84 -3.10 31.90
CA ILE A 45 -11.50 -2.66 30.54
C ILE A 45 -11.46 -1.13 30.54
N GLN A 46 -10.26 -0.57 30.42
CA GLN A 46 -10.04 0.83 30.04
C GLN A 46 -9.68 0.86 28.55
N GLY A 47 -10.51 1.53 27.74
CA GLY A 47 -10.29 1.67 26.30
C GLY A 47 -11.53 1.38 25.46
N GLY A 48 -11.36 1.56 24.15
CA GLY A 48 -12.32 1.17 23.12
C GLY A 48 -11.72 0.08 22.23
N THR A 49 -12.48 -0.96 21.93
CA THR A 49 -12.13 -1.92 20.86
C THR A 49 -13.11 -1.73 19.71
N SER A 50 -12.60 -1.73 18.49
CA SER A 50 -13.41 -1.68 17.28
C SER A 50 -13.37 -3.03 16.59
N ILE A 51 -14.53 -3.53 16.16
CA ILE A 51 -14.65 -4.70 15.28
C ILE A 51 -15.29 -4.20 13.99
N GLU A 52 -14.54 -4.27 12.90
CA GLU A 52 -15.05 -4.00 11.56
C GLU A 52 -15.64 -5.30 10.98
N PHE A 53 -16.80 -5.21 10.36
CA PHE A 53 -17.45 -6.34 9.68
C PHE A 53 -18.22 -5.82 8.47
N CYS A 54 -18.23 -6.59 7.39
CA CYS A 54 -18.97 -6.24 6.18
C CYS A 54 -20.24 -7.09 6.12
N LEU A 55 -21.39 -6.44 5.94
CA LEU A 55 -22.65 -7.11 5.62
C LEU A 55 -22.85 -7.00 4.11
N GLY A 56 -22.85 -8.12 3.40
CA GLY A 56 -23.22 -8.16 1.98
C GLY A 56 -24.21 -9.30 1.75
N ASP A 57 -25.11 -9.13 0.78
CA ASP A 57 -26.10 -10.15 0.39
C ASP A 57 -25.46 -11.34 -0.32
N THR A 58 -24.19 -11.24 -0.74
CA THR A 58 -23.45 -12.29 -1.43
C THR A 58 -22.26 -12.78 -0.61
N ARG A 59 -22.33 -14.04 -0.18
CA ARG A 59 -21.13 -14.74 0.32
C ARG A 59 -20.26 -15.09 -0.88
N PRO A 60 -18.94 -14.86 -0.83
CA PRO A 60 -18.09 -15.27 -1.93
C PRO A 60 -18.17 -16.78 -2.12
N LEU A 61 -18.03 -17.24 -3.36
CA LEU A 61 -18.02 -18.66 -3.69
C LEU A 61 -16.98 -19.44 -2.85
N PHE A 62 -15.84 -18.81 -2.55
CA PHE A 62 -14.80 -19.37 -1.69
C PHE A 62 -14.43 -18.44 -0.54
N GLU A 63 -14.80 -18.85 0.68
CA GLU A 63 -14.40 -18.18 1.92
C GLU A 63 -13.10 -18.77 2.52
N ASN A 64 -12.78 -20.02 2.19
CA ASN A 64 -11.64 -20.72 2.76
C ASN A 64 -10.32 -20.21 2.18
N ASP A 65 -9.45 -19.65 3.04
CA ASP A 65 -8.15 -19.08 2.65
C ASP A 65 -7.26 -20.06 1.87
N ALA A 66 -7.32 -21.37 2.13
CA ALA A 66 -6.52 -22.34 1.37
C ALA A 66 -7.02 -22.49 -0.08
N ILE A 67 -8.35 -22.44 -0.29
CA ILE A 67 -8.94 -22.45 -1.64
C ILE A 67 -8.58 -21.17 -2.37
N VAL A 68 -8.78 -20.00 -1.73
CA VAL A 68 -8.44 -18.70 -2.29
C VAL A 68 -6.95 -18.64 -2.65
N PHE A 69 -6.07 -19.08 -1.75
CA PHE A 69 -4.62 -19.09 -1.99
C PHE A 69 -4.23 -20.01 -3.15
N GLY A 70 -4.83 -21.21 -3.22
CA GLY A 70 -4.65 -22.13 -4.34
C GLY A 70 -5.06 -21.51 -5.67
N LEU A 71 -6.18 -20.77 -5.69
CA LEU A 71 -6.66 -20.07 -6.87
C LEU A 71 -5.73 -18.93 -7.30
N LEU A 72 -5.24 -18.12 -6.36
CA LEU A 72 -4.27 -17.06 -6.65
C LEU A 72 -2.97 -17.64 -7.22
N LEU A 73 -2.44 -18.72 -6.64
CA LEU A 73 -1.25 -19.39 -7.17
C LEU A 73 -1.50 -19.99 -8.55
N ALA A 74 -2.68 -20.56 -8.80
CA ALA A 74 -3.07 -21.05 -10.11
C ALA A 74 -3.15 -19.93 -11.15
N ILE A 75 -3.70 -18.76 -10.79
CA ILE A 75 -3.71 -17.55 -11.63
C ILE A 75 -2.29 -17.13 -11.97
N LEU A 76 -1.40 -16.99 -10.97
CA LEU A 76 0.00 -16.63 -11.19
C LEU A 76 0.70 -17.64 -12.11
N ALA A 77 0.55 -18.94 -11.84
CA ALA A 77 1.13 -19.99 -12.66
C ALA A 77 0.63 -19.94 -14.11
N PHE A 78 -0.69 -19.76 -14.29
CA PHE A 78 -1.32 -19.65 -15.60
C PHE A 78 -0.80 -18.45 -16.41
N ILE A 79 -0.68 -17.28 -15.77
CA ILE A 79 -0.16 -16.07 -16.43
C ILE A 79 1.29 -16.29 -16.88
N PHE A 80 2.16 -16.79 -16.01
CA PHE A 80 3.58 -17.02 -16.37
C PHE A 80 3.78 -18.14 -17.38
N TRP A 81 2.90 -19.14 -17.38
CA TRP A 81 2.91 -20.18 -18.39
C TRP A 81 2.48 -19.62 -19.76
N THR A 82 1.35 -18.90 -19.79
CA THR A 82 0.83 -18.30 -21.03
C THR A 82 1.72 -17.20 -21.58
N SER A 83 2.46 -16.48 -20.74
CA SER A 83 3.41 -15.44 -21.17
C SER A 83 4.59 -15.99 -21.98
N LYS A 84 4.85 -17.30 -21.91
CA LYS A 84 5.89 -17.98 -22.70
C LYS A 84 5.35 -18.59 -24.01
N LEU A 85 4.04 -18.57 -24.23
CA LEU A 85 3.44 -19.16 -25.44
C LEU A 85 3.61 -18.23 -26.64
N LYS A 86 4.22 -18.75 -27.72
CA LYS A 86 4.45 -18.00 -28.97
C LYS A 86 3.18 -17.37 -29.57
N ARG A 87 2.02 -18.02 -29.39
CA ARG A 87 0.72 -17.51 -29.90
C ARG A 87 0.25 -16.24 -29.17
N LEU A 88 0.66 -16.05 -27.91
CA LEU A 88 0.23 -14.95 -27.06
C LEU A 88 1.28 -13.83 -26.93
N THR A 89 2.42 -13.92 -27.64
CA THR A 89 3.48 -12.90 -27.60
C THR A 89 2.98 -11.50 -27.96
N LYS A 90 2.02 -11.38 -28.89
CA LYS A 90 1.40 -10.09 -29.26
C LYS A 90 0.53 -9.51 -28.14
N PHE A 91 -0.14 -10.36 -27.37
CA PHE A 91 -0.94 -9.93 -26.24
C PHE A 91 -0.03 -9.43 -25.11
N TYR A 92 0.98 -10.23 -24.75
CA TYR A 92 1.94 -9.88 -23.68
C TYR A 92 2.89 -8.74 -24.02
N SER A 93 3.02 -8.35 -25.31
CA SER A 93 3.72 -7.12 -25.70
C SER A 93 2.89 -5.85 -25.47
N ILE A 94 1.57 -6.00 -25.35
CA ILE A 94 0.63 -4.90 -25.04
C ILE A 94 0.36 -4.87 -23.53
N VAL A 95 0.02 -6.01 -22.94
CA VAL A 95 -0.39 -6.16 -21.54
C VAL A 95 0.69 -6.92 -20.76
N PRO A 96 1.44 -6.28 -19.85
CA PRO A 96 2.49 -6.95 -19.09
C PRO A 96 1.93 -8.05 -18.16
N ALA A 97 2.67 -9.15 -18.00
CA ALA A 97 2.26 -10.25 -17.12
C ALA A 97 1.98 -9.79 -15.68
N LEU A 98 2.82 -8.92 -15.13
CA LEU A 98 2.64 -8.38 -13.78
C LEU A 98 1.33 -7.59 -13.62
N LEU A 99 0.88 -6.90 -14.67
CA LEU A 99 -0.42 -6.22 -14.67
C LEU A 99 -1.57 -7.23 -14.58
N LEU A 100 -1.47 -8.38 -15.23
CA LEU A 100 -2.47 -9.45 -15.13
C LEU A 100 -2.46 -10.12 -13.76
N CYS A 101 -1.28 -10.32 -13.17
CA CYS A 101 -1.14 -10.89 -11.82
C CYS A 101 -1.88 -10.05 -10.77
N TYR A 102 -2.07 -8.78 -11.08
CA TYR A 102 -2.76 -7.81 -10.27
C TYR A 102 -4.25 -7.69 -10.62
N PHE A 103 -4.59 -7.60 -11.91
CA PHE A 103 -5.95 -7.32 -12.38
C PHE A 103 -6.87 -8.56 -12.43
N ILE A 104 -6.33 -9.77 -12.59
CA ILE A 104 -7.18 -10.98 -12.59
C ILE A 104 -7.77 -11.24 -11.19
N PRO A 105 -7.00 -11.16 -10.08
CA PRO A 105 -7.57 -11.26 -8.75
C PRO A 105 -8.66 -10.23 -8.44
N SER A 106 -8.57 -8.99 -8.96
CA SER A 106 -9.61 -7.99 -8.76
C SER A 106 -10.92 -8.35 -9.48
N ILE A 107 -10.83 -8.95 -10.67
CA ILE A 107 -12.01 -9.47 -11.38
C ILE A 107 -12.66 -10.57 -10.55
N PHE A 108 -11.87 -11.47 -9.96
CA PHE A 108 -12.39 -12.55 -9.13
C PHE A 108 -13.03 -12.01 -7.84
N ASN A 109 -12.48 -10.92 -7.27
CA ASN A 109 -13.09 -10.22 -6.15
C ASN A 109 -14.43 -9.58 -6.54
N SER A 110 -14.46 -8.86 -7.67
CA SER A 110 -15.65 -8.16 -8.16
C SER A 110 -16.71 -9.07 -8.82
N LEU A 111 -16.53 -10.39 -8.74
CA LEU A 111 -17.50 -11.40 -9.19
C LEU A 111 -17.93 -12.29 -8.01
N ASP A 112 -17.57 -11.90 -6.79
CA ASP A 112 -17.75 -12.68 -5.56
C ASP A 112 -17.24 -14.13 -5.67
N ILE A 113 -16.19 -14.38 -6.46
CA ILE A 113 -15.53 -15.69 -6.47
C ILE A 113 -14.65 -15.82 -5.22
N ILE A 114 -13.97 -14.73 -4.88
CA ILE A 114 -13.15 -14.55 -3.68
C ILE A 114 -13.50 -13.20 -3.07
N ASN A 115 -13.21 -12.95 -1.80
CA ASN A 115 -13.44 -11.65 -1.20
C ASN A 115 -12.27 -11.25 -0.28
N SER A 116 -11.74 -10.04 -0.47
CA SER A 116 -10.60 -9.52 0.30
C SER A 116 -10.91 -9.13 1.74
N HIS A 117 -12.18 -8.91 2.09
CA HIS A 117 -12.66 -8.65 3.45
C HIS A 117 -12.83 -9.96 4.25
N VAL A 118 -13.16 -11.06 3.56
CA VAL A 118 -13.28 -12.40 4.18
C VAL A 118 -11.90 -13.08 4.33
N SER A 119 -11.04 -12.91 3.33
CA SER A 119 -9.75 -13.61 3.28
C SER A 119 -8.64 -12.92 4.08
N GLY A 120 -7.92 -13.68 4.92
CA GLY A 120 -6.76 -13.18 5.68
C GLY A 120 -5.46 -13.05 4.87
N LEU A 121 -5.48 -13.41 3.58
CA LEU A 121 -4.27 -13.57 2.77
C LEU A 121 -3.50 -12.28 2.55
N TYR A 122 -4.17 -11.13 2.44
CA TYR A 122 -3.46 -9.85 2.36
C TYR A 122 -2.68 -9.57 3.65
N GLY A 123 -3.28 -9.83 4.82
CA GLY A 123 -2.62 -9.69 6.11
C GLY A 123 -1.39 -10.59 6.22
N MET A 124 -1.51 -11.86 5.81
CA MET A 124 -0.40 -12.80 5.72
C MET A 124 0.69 -12.30 4.75
N ALA A 125 0.33 -11.89 3.54
CA ALA A 125 1.30 -11.43 2.53
C ALA A 125 2.03 -10.16 3.00
N LYS A 126 1.30 -9.20 3.57
CA LYS A 126 1.85 -7.95 4.11
C LYS A 126 2.77 -8.17 5.30
N ASN A 127 2.41 -9.04 6.24
CA ASN A 127 3.14 -9.18 7.52
C ASN A 127 4.26 -10.23 7.48
N TYR A 128 4.18 -11.21 6.57
CA TYR A 128 5.16 -12.30 6.47
C TYR A 128 5.95 -12.21 5.17
N LEU A 129 5.27 -12.21 4.02
CA LEU A 129 5.91 -12.37 2.72
C LEU A 129 6.63 -11.09 2.27
N LEU A 130 6.05 -9.92 2.48
CA LEU A 130 6.70 -8.65 2.16
C LEU A 130 8.02 -8.47 2.94
N PRO A 131 8.05 -8.53 4.29
CA PRO A 131 9.31 -8.44 5.04
C PRO A 131 10.33 -9.51 4.62
N ALA A 132 9.87 -10.74 4.36
CA ALA A 132 10.75 -11.80 3.84
C ALA A 132 11.36 -11.44 2.49
N ALA A 133 10.55 -10.92 1.57
CA ALA A 133 11.00 -10.45 0.27
C ALA A 133 12.02 -9.33 0.43
N LEU A 134 11.80 -8.39 1.34
CA LEU A 134 12.74 -7.30 1.59
C LEU A 134 14.08 -7.82 2.09
N VAL A 135 14.10 -8.73 3.07
CA VAL A 135 15.33 -9.36 3.55
C VAL A 135 16.05 -10.04 2.38
N LEU A 136 15.35 -10.91 1.65
CA LEU A 136 15.90 -11.71 0.56
C LEU A 136 16.46 -10.84 -0.58
N LEU A 137 15.74 -9.79 -0.98
CA LEU A 137 16.14 -8.87 -2.05
C LEU A 137 17.26 -7.91 -1.60
N CYS A 138 17.36 -7.65 -0.29
CA CYS A 138 18.46 -6.87 0.28
C CYS A 138 19.75 -7.69 0.43
N LEU A 139 19.72 -9.03 0.45
CA LEU A 139 20.94 -9.84 0.59
C LEU A 139 21.94 -9.56 -0.54
N SER A 140 21.47 -9.37 -1.77
CA SER A 140 22.31 -9.11 -2.93
C SER A 140 22.54 -7.61 -3.19
N ILE A 141 22.05 -6.72 -2.32
CA ILE A 141 22.03 -5.26 -2.54
C ILE A 141 23.42 -4.67 -2.84
N ASP A 142 23.45 -3.66 -3.71
CA ASP A 142 24.61 -2.80 -3.94
C ASP A 142 24.31 -1.38 -3.44
N LEU A 143 24.58 -1.12 -2.16
CA LEU A 143 24.33 0.20 -1.55
C LEU A 143 25.04 1.32 -2.30
N LYS A 144 26.30 1.11 -2.71
CA LYS A 144 27.06 2.11 -3.47
C LYS A 144 26.38 2.41 -4.81
N GLY A 145 25.88 1.37 -5.49
CA GLY A 145 25.09 1.51 -6.71
C GLY A 145 23.78 2.27 -6.48
N ILE A 146 23.08 2.01 -5.38
CA ILE A 146 21.85 2.73 -5.01
C ILE A 146 22.13 4.21 -4.75
N PHE A 147 23.18 4.55 -3.99
CA PHE A 147 23.54 5.96 -3.78
C PHE A 147 23.93 6.66 -5.08
N ARG A 148 24.52 5.95 -6.05
CA ARG A 148 24.85 6.46 -7.39
C ARG A 148 23.65 6.70 -8.29
N LEU A 149 22.46 6.19 -7.94
CA LEU A 149 21.22 6.56 -8.64
C LEU A 149 20.93 8.06 -8.51
N GLY A 150 21.52 8.71 -7.50
CA GLY A 150 21.65 10.15 -7.41
C GLY A 150 20.35 10.87 -7.02
N PRO A 151 20.36 12.21 -7.07
CA PRO A 151 19.26 13.03 -6.57
C PRO A 151 17.97 12.91 -7.38
N LYS A 152 18.01 12.34 -8.59
CA LYS A 152 16.82 12.18 -9.45
C LYS A 152 15.71 11.40 -8.75
N ALA A 153 16.04 10.39 -7.94
CA ALA A 153 15.05 9.65 -7.15
C ALA A 153 14.30 10.57 -6.15
N LEU A 154 15.05 11.40 -5.42
CA LEU A 154 14.49 12.35 -4.44
C LEU A 154 13.70 13.46 -5.12
N ILE A 155 14.21 14.02 -6.23
CA ILE A 155 13.49 15.03 -7.01
C ILE A 155 12.14 14.48 -7.46
N MET A 156 12.11 13.27 -8.02
CA MET A 156 10.84 12.65 -8.46
C MET A 156 9.91 12.35 -7.29
N PHE A 157 10.45 11.89 -6.15
CA PHE A 157 9.68 11.66 -4.93
C PHE A 157 9.04 12.94 -4.37
N PHE A 158 9.80 14.03 -4.23
CA PHE A 158 9.23 15.29 -3.73
C PHE A 158 8.30 15.96 -4.75
N THR A 159 8.56 15.78 -6.04
CA THR A 159 7.60 16.21 -7.08
C THR A 159 6.28 15.46 -6.95
N ALA A 160 6.34 14.14 -6.73
CA ALA A 160 5.16 13.33 -6.44
C ALA A 160 4.43 13.87 -5.20
N THR A 161 5.13 14.12 -4.10
CA THR A 161 4.53 14.71 -2.89
C THR A 161 3.84 16.05 -3.18
N ILE A 162 4.50 16.97 -3.89
CA ILE A 162 3.92 18.26 -4.28
C ILE A 162 2.67 18.06 -5.14
N GLY A 163 2.71 17.12 -6.08
CA GLY A 163 1.58 16.75 -6.92
C GLY A 163 0.36 16.31 -6.11
N ILE A 164 0.57 15.53 -5.04
CA ILE A 164 -0.51 15.17 -4.11
C ILE A 164 -0.99 16.40 -3.33
N VAL A 165 -0.07 17.18 -2.74
CA VAL A 165 -0.41 18.35 -1.90
C VAL A 165 -1.26 19.39 -2.65
N ILE A 166 -0.92 19.69 -3.90
CA ILE A 166 -1.68 20.68 -4.70
C ILE A 166 -2.85 20.04 -5.46
N GLY A 167 -2.71 18.77 -5.84
CA GLY A 167 -3.69 18.09 -6.68
C GLY A 167 -5.04 17.91 -5.99
N GLY A 168 -5.06 17.67 -4.69
CA GLY A 168 -6.29 17.48 -3.91
C GLY A 168 -7.16 18.72 -3.86
N PRO A 169 -6.62 19.87 -3.41
CA PRO A 169 -7.32 21.15 -3.42
C PRO A 169 -7.82 21.53 -4.83
N ILE A 170 -6.99 21.36 -5.86
CA ILE A 170 -7.39 21.67 -7.24
C ILE A 170 -8.53 20.73 -7.70
N ALA A 171 -8.45 19.44 -7.37
CA ALA A 171 -9.48 18.47 -7.72
C ALA A 171 -10.82 18.75 -7.03
N LEU A 172 -10.78 19.08 -5.73
CA LEU A 172 -11.97 19.49 -4.98
C LEU A 172 -12.56 20.77 -5.57
N TRP A 173 -11.73 21.78 -5.86
CA TRP A 173 -12.19 23.04 -6.44
C TRP A 173 -12.84 22.87 -7.81
N LEU A 174 -12.24 22.07 -8.70
CA LEU A 174 -12.80 21.75 -10.02
C LEU A 174 -14.13 20.99 -9.88
N CYS A 175 -14.19 20.01 -8.98
CA CYS A 175 -15.41 19.24 -8.75
C CYS A 175 -16.53 20.12 -8.18
N ALA A 176 -16.24 20.93 -7.15
CA ALA A 176 -17.19 21.86 -6.54
C ALA A 176 -17.68 22.95 -7.51
N SER A 177 -16.87 23.33 -8.49
CA SER A 177 -17.27 24.26 -9.56
C SER A 177 -18.34 23.68 -10.49
N TRP A 178 -18.41 22.35 -10.61
CA TRP A 178 -19.44 21.64 -11.39
C TRP A 178 -20.59 21.13 -10.52
N PHE A 179 -20.29 20.73 -9.29
CA PHE A 179 -21.21 20.09 -8.35
C PHE A 179 -21.06 20.72 -6.96
N PRO A 180 -21.67 21.90 -6.71
CA PRO A 180 -21.56 22.58 -5.43
C PRO A 180 -22.08 21.76 -4.25
N GLU A 181 -22.98 20.80 -4.48
CA GLU A 181 -23.47 19.89 -3.43
C GLU A 181 -22.37 19.06 -2.76
N VAL A 182 -21.20 18.86 -3.41
CA VAL A 182 -20.07 18.11 -2.83
C VAL A 182 -19.50 18.77 -1.57
N LEU A 183 -19.76 20.06 -1.37
CA LEU A 183 -19.33 20.81 -0.19
C LEU A 183 -20.34 20.76 0.96
N GLN A 184 -21.53 20.20 0.73
CA GLN A 184 -22.57 20.08 1.74
C GLN A 184 -22.39 18.77 2.51
N ALA A 185 -22.15 18.87 3.81
CA ALA A 185 -22.07 17.71 4.70
C ALA A 185 -22.43 18.10 6.13
N ALA A 186 -22.76 17.09 6.94
CA ALA A 186 -22.86 17.25 8.38
C ALA A 186 -21.46 17.56 8.97
N ALA A 187 -21.44 18.17 10.16
CA ALA A 187 -20.20 18.46 10.85
C ALA A 187 -19.41 17.17 11.13
N GLY A 188 -18.12 17.15 10.77
CA GLY A 188 -17.24 15.99 10.88
C GLY A 188 -17.24 15.08 9.64
N GLU A 189 -18.25 15.17 8.79
CA GLU A 189 -18.40 14.35 7.57
C GLU A 189 -18.07 15.15 6.30
N GLU A 190 -17.44 16.32 6.44
CA GLU A 190 -17.08 17.16 5.30
C GLU A 190 -16.09 16.46 4.37
N VAL A 191 -16.30 16.59 3.05
CA VAL A 191 -15.47 15.92 2.04
C VAL A 191 -13.99 16.30 2.18
N TRP A 192 -13.67 17.56 2.53
CA TRP A 192 -12.28 17.98 2.73
C TRP A 192 -11.59 17.21 3.88
N ARG A 193 -12.33 16.87 4.95
CA ARG A 193 -11.82 16.06 6.07
C ARG A 193 -11.49 14.66 5.59
N GLY A 194 -12.39 14.05 4.84
CA GLY A 194 -12.14 12.77 4.19
C GLY A 194 -10.92 12.80 3.27
N LEU A 195 -10.83 13.79 2.38
CA LEU A 195 -9.71 13.96 1.44
C LEU A 195 -8.37 14.19 2.17
N SER A 196 -8.37 14.78 3.37
CA SER A 196 -7.15 14.92 4.18
C SER A 196 -6.52 13.56 4.52
N THR A 197 -7.35 12.54 4.74
CA THR A 197 -6.89 11.18 5.03
C THR A 197 -6.31 10.51 3.80
N VAL A 198 -6.90 10.75 2.62
CA VAL A 198 -6.37 10.32 1.33
C VAL A 198 -5.03 10.97 1.06
N ALA A 199 -4.85 12.27 1.34
CA ALA A 199 -3.55 12.93 1.25
C ALA A 199 -2.49 12.27 2.16
N GLY A 200 -2.88 11.92 3.40
CA GLY A 200 -2.01 11.18 4.32
C GLY A 200 -1.58 9.83 3.74
N SER A 201 -2.54 9.07 3.21
CA SER A 201 -2.29 7.79 2.57
C SER A 201 -1.41 7.92 1.33
N TRP A 202 -1.69 8.89 0.46
CA TRP A 202 -1.00 9.06 -0.81
C TRP A 202 0.34 9.76 -0.71
N ILE A 203 0.76 10.26 0.45
CA ILE A 203 2.13 10.76 0.64
C ILE A 203 2.96 9.78 1.48
N GLY A 204 2.35 9.10 2.44
CA GLY A 204 3.09 8.18 3.31
C GLY A 204 2.29 7.03 3.92
N GLY A 205 1.25 6.56 3.25
CA GLY A 205 0.54 5.32 3.56
C GLY A 205 -0.38 5.36 4.79
N GLY A 206 -0.95 4.18 5.10
CA GLY A 206 -2.05 4.06 6.08
C GLY A 206 -1.78 4.57 7.50
N ALA A 207 -0.53 4.62 7.95
CA ALA A 207 -0.19 5.23 9.25
C ALA A 207 -0.47 6.74 9.24
N ASN A 208 -0.11 7.41 8.15
CA ASN A 208 -0.37 8.83 7.98
C ASN A 208 -1.86 9.08 7.68
N GLN A 209 -2.53 8.20 6.96
CA GLN A 209 -4.00 8.24 6.79
C GLN A 209 -4.73 8.22 8.15
N THR A 210 -4.33 7.30 9.04
CA THR A 210 -4.88 7.21 10.40
C THR A 210 -4.56 8.45 11.22
N ALA A 211 -3.35 8.99 11.11
CA ALA A 211 -2.99 10.23 11.78
C ALA A 211 -3.88 11.40 11.34
N MET A 212 -4.15 11.52 10.04
CA MET A 212 -5.02 12.57 9.50
C MET A 212 -6.47 12.40 9.93
N LYS A 213 -6.95 11.15 10.13
CA LYS A 213 -8.27 10.89 10.73
C LYS A 213 -8.40 11.55 12.11
N GLU A 214 -7.40 11.35 12.97
CA GLU A 214 -7.41 11.89 14.34
C GLU A 214 -7.22 13.41 14.36
N ILE A 215 -6.26 13.94 13.59
CA ILE A 215 -5.93 15.37 13.55
C ILE A 215 -7.11 16.21 13.08
N ASN A 216 -7.83 15.72 12.08
CA ASN A 216 -8.96 16.43 11.49
C ASN A 216 -10.31 15.87 11.96
N GLU A 217 -10.35 15.10 13.06
CA GLU A 217 -11.59 14.57 13.67
C GLU A 217 -12.58 14.04 12.63
N VAL A 218 -12.07 13.21 11.72
CA VAL A 218 -12.81 12.77 10.53
C VAL A 218 -13.85 11.73 10.94
N GLY A 219 -15.11 11.98 10.57
CA GLY A 219 -16.23 11.08 10.82
C GLY A 219 -16.00 9.68 10.25
N ASP A 220 -16.54 8.67 10.93
CA ASP A 220 -16.31 7.27 10.54
C ASP A 220 -16.92 6.92 9.18
N THR A 221 -18.00 7.61 8.79
CA THR A 221 -18.69 7.36 7.52
C THR A 221 -17.83 7.80 6.35
N ILE A 222 -17.43 9.07 6.31
CA ILE A 222 -16.57 9.62 5.26
C ILE A 222 -15.19 8.97 5.28
N PHE A 223 -14.67 8.59 6.46
CA PHE A 223 -13.39 7.88 6.56
C PHE A 223 -13.46 6.51 5.87
N SER A 224 -14.51 5.72 6.11
CA SER A 224 -14.70 4.41 5.48
C SER A 224 -14.85 4.54 3.96
N GLN A 225 -15.64 5.52 3.51
CA GLN A 225 -15.76 5.85 2.08
C GLN A 225 -14.40 6.21 1.45
N MET A 226 -13.58 6.98 2.16
CA MET A 226 -12.26 7.40 1.67
C MET A 226 -11.25 6.27 1.63
N ILE A 227 -11.34 5.26 2.52
CA ILE A 227 -10.52 4.04 2.42
C ILE A 227 -10.81 3.32 1.10
N ILE A 228 -12.10 3.17 0.75
CA ILE A 228 -12.51 2.51 -0.49
C ILE A 228 -12.00 3.29 -1.71
N VAL A 229 -12.20 4.61 -1.73
CA VAL A 229 -11.75 5.49 -2.82
C VAL A 229 -10.22 5.50 -2.94
N ASP A 230 -9.51 5.56 -1.83
CA ASP A 230 -8.05 5.48 -1.76
C ASP A 230 -7.55 4.20 -2.43
N VAL A 231 -8.03 3.05 -1.94
CA VAL A 231 -7.65 1.74 -2.48
C VAL A 231 -7.98 1.66 -3.97
N PHE A 232 -9.18 2.05 -4.39
CA PHE A 232 -9.60 1.98 -5.80
C PHE A 232 -8.75 2.85 -6.73
N ILE A 233 -8.56 4.13 -6.42
CA ILE A 233 -7.83 5.05 -7.27
C ILE A 233 -6.33 4.72 -7.29
N ALA A 234 -5.74 4.39 -6.13
CA ALA A 234 -4.36 3.94 -6.04
C ALA A 234 -4.14 2.66 -6.88
N ASN A 235 -5.13 1.76 -6.90
CA ASN A 235 -5.09 0.51 -7.64
C ASN A 235 -5.18 0.71 -9.18
N ILE A 236 -6.07 1.58 -9.63
CA ILE A 236 -6.12 2.02 -11.04
C ILE A 236 -4.79 2.65 -11.45
N PHE A 237 -4.26 3.52 -10.61
CA PHE A 237 -3.02 4.22 -10.92
C PHE A 237 -1.80 3.29 -10.92
N MET A 238 -1.73 2.35 -9.97
CA MET A 238 -0.72 1.28 -9.97
C MET A 238 -0.79 0.48 -11.28
N SER A 239 -2.00 0.15 -11.75
CA SER A 239 -2.19 -0.53 -13.04
C SER A 239 -1.60 0.26 -14.22
N LEU A 240 -1.81 1.58 -14.25
CA LEU A 240 -1.21 2.47 -15.26
C LEU A 240 0.31 2.51 -15.16
N ILE A 241 0.86 2.53 -13.95
CA ILE A 241 2.31 2.46 -13.73
C ILE A 241 2.86 1.14 -14.26
N LEU A 242 2.30 0.00 -13.84
CA LEU A 242 2.72 -1.34 -14.26
C LEU A 242 2.64 -1.52 -15.78
N PHE A 243 1.60 -0.99 -16.41
CA PHE A 243 1.48 -0.93 -17.86
C PHE A 243 2.63 -0.12 -18.49
N GLY A 244 2.95 1.04 -17.92
CA GLY A 244 4.06 1.89 -18.33
C GLY A 244 5.43 1.19 -18.23
N ILE A 245 5.65 0.34 -17.21
CA ILE A 245 6.90 -0.43 -17.04
C ILE A 245 7.15 -1.32 -18.27
N GLY A 246 6.11 -2.00 -18.76
CA GLY A 246 6.20 -2.81 -19.99
C GLY A 246 6.61 -2.00 -21.23
N LYS A 247 6.39 -0.68 -21.20
CA LYS A 247 6.73 0.27 -22.28
C LYS A 247 7.90 1.19 -21.91
N ARG A 248 8.68 0.88 -20.87
CA ARG A 248 9.80 1.70 -20.36
C ARG A 248 10.70 2.24 -21.46
N LYS A 249 11.19 1.40 -22.40
CA LYS A 249 12.11 1.84 -23.47
C LYS A 249 11.52 2.94 -24.37
N LYS A 250 10.19 2.98 -24.55
CA LYS A 250 9.52 4.02 -25.34
C LYS A 250 9.35 5.29 -24.49
N LEU A 251 8.92 5.13 -23.24
CA LEU A 251 8.78 6.23 -22.29
C LEU A 251 10.11 6.92 -22.01
N ASP A 252 11.18 6.18 -21.74
CA ASP A 252 12.52 6.73 -21.48
C ASP A 252 13.07 7.49 -22.70
N ARG A 253 12.85 6.98 -23.91
CA ARG A 253 13.20 7.70 -25.15
C ARG A 253 12.40 8.99 -25.28
N TRP A 254 11.10 8.94 -25.01
CA TRP A 254 10.27 10.15 -24.98
C TRP A 254 10.73 11.12 -23.90
N LEU A 255 11.13 10.66 -22.72
CA LEU A 255 11.67 11.49 -21.62
C LEU A 255 13.08 12.02 -21.89
N LYS A 256 13.78 11.52 -22.92
CA LYS A 256 15.22 11.74 -23.16
C LYS A 256 16.04 11.34 -21.92
N ALA A 257 15.62 10.27 -21.25
CA ALA A 257 16.15 9.84 -19.97
C ALA A 257 17.57 9.25 -20.08
N ASP A 258 18.37 9.51 -19.05
CA ASP A 258 19.66 8.85 -18.84
C ASP A 258 19.49 7.66 -17.88
N ASN A 259 19.65 6.45 -18.43
CA ASN A 259 19.49 5.18 -17.71
C ASN A 259 20.82 4.57 -17.23
N THR A 260 21.97 5.21 -17.50
CA THR A 260 23.29 4.58 -17.31
C THR A 260 23.50 4.03 -15.89
N ALA A 261 23.11 4.77 -14.85
CA ALA A 261 23.26 4.33 -13.47
C ALA A 261 22.37 3.12 -13.12
N ILE A 262 21.15 3.06 -13.65
CA ILE A 262 20.21 1.96 -13.43
C ILE A 262 20.71 0.70 -14.14
N ASP A 263 21.11 0.85 -15.40
CA ASP A 263 21.55 -0.27 -16.22
C ASP A 263 22.85 -0.86 -15.66
N ALA A 264 23.80 -0.02 -15.23
CA ALA A 264 25.02 -0.47 -14.56
C ALA A 264 24.75 -1.22 -13.24
N LEU A 265 23.75 -0.78 -12.47
CA LEU A 265 23.32 -1.48 -11.25
C LEU A 265 22.69 -2.83 -11.58
N GLN A 266 21.81 -2.89 -12.58
CA GLN A 266 21.18 -4.15 -13.02
C GLN A 266 22.24 -5.15 -13.50
N GLU A 267 23.15 -4.73 -14.37
CA GLU A 267 24.22 -5.58 -14.93
C GLU A 267 25.17 -6.11 -13.83
N LYS A 268 25.57 -5.25 -12.89
CA LYS A 268 26.40 -5.67 -11.75
C LYS A 268 25.71 -6.71 -10.87
N MET A 269 24.40 -6.59 -10.67
CA MET A 269 23.64 -7.54 -9.86
C MET A 269 23.44 -8.87 -10.58
N GLN A 270 23.19 -8.83 -11.89
CA GLN A 270 23.09 -10.03 -12.72
C GLN A 270 24.41 -10.80 -12.80
N SER A 271 25.52 -10.10 -13.03
CA SER A 271 26.86 -10.71 -13.04
C SER A 271 27.23 -11.32 -11.68
N TYR A 272 26.89 -10.63 -10.58
CA TYR A 272 27.07 -11.19 -9.24
C TYR A 272 26.25 -12.48 -9.05
N SER A 273 24.94 -12.45 -9.33
CA SER A 273 24.06 -13.61 -9.18
C SER A 273 24.54 -14.79 -10.03
N ALA A 274 24.97 -14.54 -11.27
CA ALA A 274 25.56 -15.55 -12.14
C ALA A 274 26.86 -16.16 -11.55
N SER A 275 27.72 -15.33 -10.95
CA SER A 275 29.00 -15.77 -10.37
C SER A 275 28.85 -16.68 -9.14
N VAL A 276 27.75 -16.56 -8.40
CA VAL A 276 27.48 -17.35 -7.19
C VAL A 276 26.45 -18.45 -7.39
N SER A 277 25.82 -18.52 -8.57
CA SER A 277 24.73 -19.44 -8.89
C SER A 277 25.15 -20.90 -8.72
N LYS A 278 24.32 -21.69 -8.03
CA LYS A 278 24.50 -23.13 -7.85
C LYS A 278 23.16 -23.86 -7.85
N ILE A 279 23.18 -25.18 -8.03
CA ILE A 279 22.00 -26.02 -7.83
C ILE A 279 21.72 -26.08 -6.32
N PRO A 280 20.55 -25.60 -5.84
CA PRO A 280 20.25 -25.55 -4.42
C PRO A 280 19.98 -26.95 -3.86
N THR A 281 20.61 -27.29 -2.75
CA THR A 281 20.27 -28.50 -1.97
C THR A 281 19.10 -28.22 -1.01
N PHE A 282 18.42 -29.25 -0.52
CA PHE A 282 17.39 -29.08 0.52
C PHE A 282 17.95 -28.34 1.74
N LYS A 283 19.19 -28.67 2.15
CA LYS A 283 19.90 -27.98 3.24
C LYS A 283 20.07 -26.48 2.95
N ASP A 284 20.50 -26.10 1.75
CA ASP A 284 20.67 -24.69 1.39
C ASP A 284 19.35 -23.91 1.50
N VAL A 285 18.26 -24.50 1.00
CA VAL A 285 16.92 -23.89 1.06
C VAL A 285 16.44 -23.77 2.50
N MET A 286 16.60 -24.82 3.31
CA MET A 286 16.20 -24.78 4.73
C MET A 286 16.98 -23.75 5.54
N ILE A 287 18.28 -23.60 5.29
CA ILE A 287 19.08 -22.55 5.93
C ILE A 287 18.58 -21.17 5.51
N MET A 288 18.32 -20.96 4.22
CA MET A 288 17.81 -19.68 3.72
C MET A 288 16.47 -19.32 4.35
N VAL A 289 15.51 -20.25 4.36
CA VAL A 289 14.20 -20.07 4.99
C VAL A 289 14.36 -19.79 6.49
N GLY A 290 15.17 -20.58 7.20
CA GLY A 290 15.41 -20.41 8.64
C GLY A 290 16.00 -19.05 8.99
N VAL A 291 17.04 -18.61 8.29
CA VAL A 291 17.69 -17.30 8.52
C VAL A 291 16.70 -16.17 8.24
N VAL A 292 15.99 -16.23 7.13
CA VAL A 292 15.04 -15.17 6.72
C VAL A 292 13.90 -15.05 7.73
N PHE A 293 13.23 -16.14 8.09
CA PHE A 293 12.11 -16.09 9.02
C PHE A 293 12.52 -15.84 10.47
N MET A 294 13.72 -16.23 10.88
CA MET A 294 14.29 -15.81 12.18
C MET A 294 14.43 -14.29 12.26
N VAL A 295 14.97 -13.67 11.21
CA VAL A 295 15.19 -12.23 11.13
C VAL A 295 13.86 -11.46 11.06
N ILE A 296 12.86 -12.00 10.36
CA ILE A 296 11.50 -11.46 10.35
C ILE A 296 10.89 -11.54 11.75
N GLY A 297 10.99 -12.69 12.42
CA GLY A 297 10.51 -12.85 13.80
C GLY A 297 11.13 -11.81 14.74
N LEU A 298 12.44 -11.58 14.63
CA LEU A 298 13.13 -10.52 15.37
C LEU A 298 12.58 -9.12 15.04
N ALA A 299 12.32 -8.83 13.76
CA ALA A 299 11.74 -7.54 13.36
C ALA A 299 10.34 -7.32 13.95
N HIS A 300 9.51 -8.38 14.02
CA HIS A 300 8.19 -8.33 14.67
C HIS A 300 8.31 -8.10 16.17
N ILE A 301 9.17 -8.85 16.88
CA ILE A 301 9.40 -8.65 18.32
C ILE A 301 9.82 -7.20 18.61
N CYS A 302 10.76 -6.66 17.83
CA CYS A 302 11.17 -5.28 17.99
C CYS A 302 10.04 -4.29 17.66
N ALA A 303 9.22 -4.55 16.63
CA ALA A 303 8.11 -3.68 16.27
C ALA A 303 6.98 -3.66 17.32
N GLU A 304 6.71 -4.80 17.97
CA GLU A 304 5.77 -4.91 19.09
C GLU A 304 6.20 -4.07 20.29
N PHE A 305 7.51 -3.84 20.47
CA PHE A 305 8.03 -2.95 21.49
C PHE A 305 8.08 -1.48 21.03
N LEU A 306 8.67 -1.23 19.86
CA LEU A 306 8.94 0.11 19.35
C LEU A 306 7.66 0.89 19.04
N GLY A 307 6.66 0.26 18.40
CA GLY A 307 5.40 0.92 18.05
C GLY A 307 4.68 1.50 19.28
N PRO A 308 4.33 0.69 20.29
CA PRO A 308 3.71 1.18 21.53
C PRO A 308 4.59 2.16 22.30
N MET A 309 5.91 1.91 22.39
CA MET A 309 6.85 2.84 23.04
C MET A 309 6.78 4.23 22.40
N PHE A 310 6.91 4.32 21.09
CA PHE A 310 6.83 5.61 20.38
C PHE A 310 5.43 6.21 20.47
N LYS A 311 4.36 5.42 20.41
CA LYS A 311 2.99 5.91 20.60
C LYS A 311 2.78 6.53 21.99
N SER A 312 3.45 6.02 23.02
CA SER A 312 3.33 6.55 24.40
C SER A 312 4.15 7.82 24.66
N ILE A 313 5.25 8.01 23.91
CA ILE A 313 6.16 9.15 24.11
C ILE A 313 5.81 10.29 23.16
N ILE A 314 5.46 9.96 21.92
CA ILE A 314 5.20 10.92 20.86
C ILE A 314 3.73 11.30 20.86
N HIS A 315 3.46 12.46 21.45
CA HIS A 315 2.16 13.12 21.38
C HIS A 315 2.05 14.07 20.18
N ASN A 316 3.16 14.26 19.45
CA ASN A 316 3.20 15.13 18.29
C ASN A 316 2.55 14.41 17.09
N PRO A 317 1.43 14.91 16.54
CA PRO A 317 0.75 14.25 15.42
C PRO A 317 1.62 14.11 14.16
N TYR A 318 2.59 15.01 13.94
CA TYR A 318 3.54 14.96 12.81
C TYR A 318 4.46 13.73 12.84
N LEU A 319 4.65 13.12 14.00
CA LEU A 319 5.54 11.96 14.21
C LEU A 319 4.77 10.67 14.53
N SER A 320 3.44 10.69 14.39
CA SER A 320 2.53 9.57 14.69
C SER A 320 2.85 8.29 13.91
N PHE A 321 3.47 8.37 12.74
CA PHE A 321 3.90 7.20 11.95
C PHE A 321 4.90 6.30 12.71
N LEU A 322 5.67 6.85 13.64
CA LEU A 322 6.59 6.09 14.50
C LEU A 322 5.84 5.16 15.46
N GLY A 323 4.55 5.38 15.70
CA GLY A 323 3.70 4.46 16.45
C GLY A 323 3.27 3.22 15.66
N SER A 324 3.54 3.16 14.35
CA SER A 324 3.12 2.05 13.49
C SER A 324 4.06 0.85 13.61
N GLY A 325 3.54 -0.29 14.06
CA GLY A 325 4.30 -1.55 14.07
C GLY A 325 4.73 -1.97 12.66
N PHE A 326 3.86 -1.79 11.65
CA PHE A 326 4.19 -2.12 10.26
C PHE A 326 5.35 -1.28 9.70
N PHE A 327 5.42 0.01 10.07
CA PHE A 327 6.56 0.87 9.72
C PHE A 327 7.87 0.24 10.23
N TRP A 328 7.91 -0.14 11.52
CA TRP A 328 9.09 -0.74 12.12
C TRP A 328 9.43 -2.10 11.51
N ILE A 329 8.45 -2.94 11.20
CA ILE A 329 8.67 -4.22 10.51
C ILE A 329 9.40 -3.99 9.18
N VAL A 330 8.95 -3.03 8.36
CA VAL A 330 9.57 -2.73 7.06
C VAL A 330 10.99 -2.18 7.21
N VAL A 331 11.17 -1.22 8.14
CA VAL A 331 12.48 -0.60 8.41
C VAL A 331 13.48 -1.64 8.91
N LEU A 332 13.09 -2.45 9.90
CA LEU A 332 13.95 -3.45 10.51
C LEU A 332 14.24 -4.62 9.57
N ALA A 333 13.26 -5.10 8.81
CA ALA A 333 13.47 -6.16 7.82
C ALA A 333 14.49 -5.72 6.76
N THR A 334 14.41 -4.47 6.31
CA THR A 334 15.35 -3.90 5.34
C THR A 334 16.72 -3.70 5.97
N LEU A 335 16.78 -3.13 7.18
CA LEU A 335 18.02 -2.96 7.92
C LEU A 335 18.74 -4.30 8.12
N PHE A 336 18.04 -5.32 8.61
CA PHE A 336 18.62 -6.64 8.82
C PHE A 336 19.04 -7.30 7.50
N GLY A 337 18.24 -7.19 6.44
CA GLY A 337 18.62 -7.67 5.10
C GLY A 337 19.92 -7.01 4.60
N VAL A 338 20.05 -5.70 4.79
CA VAL A 338 21.27 -4.94 4.46
C VAL A 338 22.44 -5.36 5.34
N LEU A 339 22.26 -5.53 6.66
CA LEU A 339 23.31 -6.01 7.56
C LEU A 339 23.79 -7.41 7.15
N LEU A 340 22.86 -8.31 6.82
CA LEU A 340 23.19 -9.65 6.32
C LEU A 340 23.93 -9.61 4.98
N SER A 341 23.66 -8.62 4.12
CA SER A 341 24.38 -8.46 2.84
C SER A 341 25.90 -8.24 3.01
N PHE A 342 26.35 -7.78 4.18
CA PHE A 342 27.76 -7.65 4.51
C PHE A 342 28.40 -8.94 5.07
N THR A 343 27.61 -9.99 5.26
CA THR A 343 28.06 -11.27 5.81
C THR A 343 28.08 -12.37 4.74
N LYS A 344 28.45 -13.60 5.13
CA LYS A 344 28.35 -14.78 4.27
C LYS A 344 26.91 -15.09 3.83
N ALA A 345 25.90 -14.54 4.51
CA ALA A 345 24.49 -14.66 4.13
C ALA A 345 24.20 -14.17 2.70
N LYS A 346 24.98 -13.22 2.18
CA LYS A 346 24.88 -12.77 0.78
C LYS A 346 25.03 -13.91 -0.25
N GLN A 347 25.75 -14.98 0.08
CA GLN A 347 25.91 -16.15 -0.80
C GLN A 347 24.60 -16.93 -1.01
N MET A 348 23.56 -16.69 -0.21
CA MET A 348 22.23 -17.26 -0.42
C MET A 348 21.60 -16.79 -1.75
N GLU A 349 22.09 -15.71 -2.34
CA GLU A 349 21.72 -15.33 -3.72
C GLU A 349 21.99 -16.48 -4.71
N GLY A 350 23.09 -17.22 -4.54
CA GLY A 350 23.45 -18.37 -5.36
C GLY A 350 22.47 -19.54 -5.28
N VAL A 351 21.70 -19.63 -4.19
CA VAL A 351 20.64 -20.62 -3.95
C VAL A 351 19.30 -20.15 -4.54
N GLY A 352 19.19 -18.85 -4.87
CA GLY A 352 18.00 -18.24 -5.44
C GLY A 352 17.23 -17.33 -4.49
N ALA A 353 17.89 -16.68 -3.52
CA ALA A 353 17.25 -15.74 -2.60
C ALA A 353 16.35 -14.71 -3.30
N SER A 354 16.87 -14.02 -4.32
CA SER A 354 16.07 -13.04 -5.09
C SER A 354 14.89 -13.66 -5.85
N ARG A 355 14.99 -14.93 -6.28
CA ARG A 355 13.88 -15.64 -6.93
C ARG A 355 12.75 -15.92 -5.93
N VAL A 356 13.08 -16.41 -4.73
CA VAL A 356 12.10 -16.63 -3.66
C VAL A 356 11.48 -15.31 -3.20
N GLY A 357 12.30 -14.27 -3.02
CA GLY A 357 11.79 -12.93 -2.69
C GLY A 357 10.84 -12.41 -3.76
N SER A 358 11.12 -12.66 -5.04
CA SER A 358 10.21 -12.31 -6.13
C SER A 358 8.88 -13.08 -6.07
N ILE A 359 8.89 -14.37 -5.74
CA ILE A 359 7.65 -15.15 -5.53
C ILE A 359 6.78 -14.51 -4.45
N PHE A 360 7.37 -14.12 -3.33
CA PHE A 360 6.67 -13.41 -2.25
C PHE A 360 6.08 -12.07 -2.71
N ILE A 361 6.81 -11.31 -3.53
CA ILE A 361 6.31 -10.08 -4.16
C ILE A 361 5.13 -10.37 -5.10
N TYR A 362 5.16 -11.44 -5.90
CA TYR A 362 4.04 -11.78 -6.79
C TYR A 362 2.80 -12.26 -6.03
N ILE A 363 2.96 -12.99 -4.94
CA ILE A 363 1.84 -13.33 -4.04
C ILE A 363 1.25 -12.05 -3.45
N LEU A 364 2.12 -11.14 -2.97
CA LEU A 364 1.67 -9.85 -2.46
C LEU A 364 0.89 -9.06 -3.54
N VAL A 365 1.40 -8.96 -4.76
CA VAL A 365 0.71 -8.32 -5.90
C VAL A 365 -0.69 -8.91 -6.08
N ALA A 366 -0.82 -10.24 -6.09
CA ALA A 366 -2.11 -10.89 -6.27
C ALA A 366 -3.08 -10.54 -5.14
N THR A 367 -2.61 -10.56 -3.88
CA THR A 367 -3.44 -10.18 -2.72
C THR A 367 -3.77 -8.69 -2.66
N ILE A 368 -2.92 -7.80 -3.19
CA ILE A 368 -3.27 -6.38 -3.36
C ILE A 368 -4.36 -6.25 -4.44
N GLY A 369 -4.25 -7.01 -5.53
CA GLY A 369 -5.26 -7.06 -6.59
C GLY A 369 -6.66 -7.42 -6.06
N MET A 370 -6.74 -8.34 -5.10
CA MET A 370 -8.02 -8.69 -4.46
C MET A 370 -8.69 -7.51 -3.76
N LYS A 371 -7.94 -6.50 -3.30
CA LYS A 371 -8.53 -5.36 -2.57
C LYS A 371 -9.36 -4.43 -3.44
N MET A 372 -9.32 -4.58 -4.76
CA MET A 372 -10.14 -3.77 -5.64
C MET A 372 -11.53 -4.40 -5.79
N ASP A 373 -12.53 -3.72 -5.26
CA ASP A 373 -13.94 -4.09 -5.38
C ASP A 373 -14.67 -3.10 -6.31
N ILE A 374 -14.86 -3.50 -7.57
CA ILE A 374 -15.56 -2.66 -8.55
C ILE A 374 -17.08 -2.74 -8.37
N GLU A 375 -17.59 -3.88 -7.91
CA GLU A 375 -19.02 -4.12 -7.77
C GLU A 375 -19.61 -3.23 -6.69
N GLN A 376 -18.97 -3.17 -5.51
CA GLN A 376 -19.38 -2.29 -4.42
C GLN A 376 -19.45 -0.82 -4.83
N LEU A 377 -18.50 -0.36 -5.65
CA LEU A 377 -18.46 1.01 -6.17
C LEU A 377 -19.60 1.31 -7.15
N ILE A 378 -19.97 0.33 -7.97
CA ILE A 378 -21.09 0.45 -8.92
C ILE A 378 -22.42 0.44 -8.16
N ALA A 379 -22.58 -0.47 -7.19
CA ALA A 379 -23.79 -0.56 -6.37
C ALA A 379 -24.06 0.76 -5.60
N ASN A 380 -22.99 1.38 -5.09
CA ASN A 380 -23.05 2.61 -4.30
C ASN A 380 -22.68 3.86 -5.09
N TRP A 381 -22.89 3.85 -6.41
CA TRP A 381 -22.43 4.90 -7.32
C TRP A 381 -22.87 6.32 -6.92
N GLN A 382 -24.08 6.48 -6.37
CA GLN A 382 -24.57 7.81 -5.98
C GLN A 382 -23.72 8.46 -4.87
N THR A 383 -23.20 7.65 -3.95
CA THR A 383 -22.32 8.09 -2.87
C THR A 383 -20.90 8.34 -3.39
N PHE A 384 -20.37 7.41 -4.19
CA PHE A 384 -18.96 7.44 -4.58
C PHE A 384 -18.63 8.32 -5.80
N LYS A 385 -19.60 8.64 -6.68
CA LYS A 385 -19.33 9.32 -7.96
C LYS A 385 -18.47 10.58 -7.81
N PHE A 386 -18.77 11.45 -6.84
CA PHE A 386 -18.02 12.69 -6.65
C PHE A 386 -16.62 12.42 -6.09
N LEU A 387 -16.50 11.49 -5.14
CA LEU A 387 -15.22 11.11 -4.54
C LEU A 387 -14.28 10.47 -5.57
N ILE A 388 -14.82 9.61 -6.45
CA ILE A 388 -14.08 9.01 -7.56
C ILE A 388 -13.65 10.09 -8.55
N ILE A 389 -14.54 11.02 -8.94
CA ILE A 389 -14.19 12.13 -9.85
C ILE A 389 -13.04 12.96 -9.26
N ILE A 390 -13.13 13.34 -7.98
CA ILE A 390 -12.06 14.06 -7.29
C ILE A 390 -10.77 13.24 -7.31
N GLY A 391 -10.83 11.96 -6.93
CA GLY A 391 -9.67 11.07 -6.93
C GLY A 391 -9.01 10.93 -8.31
N LEU A 392 -9.79 10.81 -9.37
CA LEU A 392 -9.30 10.72 -10.75
C LEU A 392 -8.63 12.02 -11.22
N ILE A 393 -9.23 13.18 -10.92
CA ILE A 393 -8.62 14.48 -11.23
C ILE A 393 -7.33 14.67 -10.43
N TRP A 394 -7.35 14.33 -9.14
CA TRP A 394 -6.21 14.45 -8.23
C TRP A 394 -5.03 13.61 -8.73
N ILE A 395 -5.25 12.32 -9.02
CA ILE A 395 -4.18 11.43 -9.47
C ILE A 395 -3.69 11.81 -10.88
N PHE A 396 -4.57 12.37 -11.72
CA PHE A 396 -4.18 12.91 -13.02
C PHE A 396 -3.23 14.10 -12.88
N ILE A 397 -3.55 15.08 -12.02
CA ILE A 397 -2.69 16.25 -11.76
C ILE A 397 -1.31 15.79 -11.24
N HIS A 398 -1.32 14.87 -10.26
CA HIS A 398 -0.12 14.24 -9.74
C HIS A 398 0.74 13.59 -10.83
N GLY A 399 0.13 12.72 -11.64
CA GLY A 399 0.82 12.01 -12.72
C GLY A 399 1.33 12.96 -13.81
N ALA A 400 0.56 13.99 -14.16
CA ALA A 400 0.94 15.00 -15.15
C ALA A 400 2.16 15.81 -14.68
N LEU A 401 2.13 16.33 -13.45
CA LEU A 401 3.24 17.07 -12.86
C LEU A 401 4.51 16.22 -12.83
N LEU A 402 4.37 14.95 -12.43
CA LEU A 402 5.47 14.00 -12.36
C LEU A 402 6.10 13.73 -13.74
N LEU A 403 5.29 13.53 -14.79
CA LEU A 403 5.80 13.33 -16.15
C LEU A 403 6.47 14.58 -16.71
N VAL A 404 5.93 15.76 -16.44
CA VAL A 404 6.55 17.04 -16.81
C VAL A 404 7.91 17.16 -16.13
N MET A 405 8.00 16.93 -14.83
CA MET A 405 9.27 17.05 -14.12
C MET A 405 10.28 15.99 -14.55
N ALA A 406 9.84 14.75 -14.76
CA ALA A 406 10.70 13.68 -15.28
C ALA A 406 11.33 14.08 -16.63
N LYS A 407 10.56 14.75 -17.48
CA LYS A 407 11.04 15.27 -18.76
C LYS A 407 12.03 16.43 -18.60
N LEU A 408 11.79 17.35 -17.65
CA LEU A 408 12.67 18.49 -17.37
C LEU A 408 14.05 18.04 -16.87
N VAL A 409 14.09 17.11 -15.91
CA VAL A 409 15.36 16.62 -15.34
C VAL A 409 15.93 15.40 -16.04
N LYS A 410 15.30 14.97 -17.16
CA LYS A 410 15.68 13.78 -17.93
C LYS A 410 15.80 12.54 -17.03
N ALA A 411 14.83 12.35 -16.14
CA ALA A 411 14.76 11.19 -15.26
C ALA A 411 14.18 9.99 -16.01
N PRO A 412 14.78 8.80 -15.84
CA PRO A 412 14.15 7.54 -16.19
C PRO A 412 12.74 7.40 -15.65
N TYR A 413 11.88 6.72 -16.42
CA TYR A 413 10.54 6.35 -15.99
C TYR A 413 10.57 5.53 -14.68
N PHE A 414 11.66 4.80 -14.42
CA PHE A 414 11.92 4.15 -13.14
C PHE A 414 11.75 5.09 -11.94
N PHE A 415 12.40 6.25 -11.93
CA PHE A 415 12.32 7.17 -10.77
C PHE A 415 10.94 7.80 -10.66
N ALA A 416 10.29 8.09 -11.79
CA ALA A 416 8.92 8.58 -11.80
C ALA A 416 7.98 7.52 -11.19
N ALA A 417 7.99 6.30 -11.70
CA ALA A 417 7.15 5.21 -11.22
C ALA A 417 7.38 4.90 -9.73
N VAL A 418 8.63 4.73 -9.30
CA VAL A 418 8.94 4.37 -7.92
C VAL A 418 8.71 5.54 -6.96
N GLY A 419 9.11 6.77 -7.32
CA GLY A 419 8.87 7.96 -6.48
C GLY A 419 7.38 8.26 -6.33
N SER A 420 6.61 8.07 -7.40
CA SER A 420 5.15 8.17 -7.38
C SER A 420 4.51 7.09 -6.51
N GLN A 421 4.94 5.82 -6.65
CA GLN A 421 4.36 4.72 -5.88
C GLN A 421 4.76 4.75 -4.40
N ALA A 422 5.94 5.28 -4.06
CA ALA A 422 6.35 5.52 -2.68
C ALA A 422 5.42 6.51 -1.95
N ASN A 423 4.80 7.42 -2.72
CA ASN A 423 3.73 8.30 -2.26
C ASN A 423 2.41 7.50 -2.27
N VAL A 424 1.79 7.31 -3.45
CA VAL A 424 0.38 6.85 -3.60
C VAL A 424 0.15 5.43 -3.06
N GLY A 425 1.16 4.57 -3.13
CA GLY A 425 1.03 3.15 -2.80
C GLY A 425 1.80 2.70 -1.54
N GLY A 426 2.55 3.60 -0.91
CA GLY A 426 3.30 3.38 0.32
C GLY A 426 4.28 2.19 0.33
N ALA A 427 4.62 1.74 1.54
CA ALA A 427 5.65 0.74 1.76
C ALA A 427 5.32 -0.68 1.27
N ALA A 428 4.03 -0.99 1.05
CA ALA A 428 3.65 -2.29 0.53
C ALA A 428 3.86 -2.41 -0.99
N SER A 429 3.59 -1.35 -1.77
CA SER A 429 3.57 -1.44 -3.24
C SER A 429 4.74 -0.72 -3.94
N ALA A 430 5.42 0.23 -3.29
CA ALA A 430 6.61 0.85 -3.88
C ALA A 430 7.74 -0.17 -4.18
N PRO A 431 8.06 -1.13 -3.28
CA PRO A 431 9.06 -2.17 -3.57
C PRO A 431 8.60 -3.11 -4.68
N VAL A 432 7.29 -3.33 -4.82
CA VAL A 432 6.69 -4.12 -5.90
C VAL A 432 6.93 -3.45 -7.24
N VAL A 433 6.60 -2.15 -7.37
CA VAL A 433 6.82 -1.36 -8.58
C VAL A 433 8.31 -1.29 -8.91
N ALA A 434 9.19 -1.10 -7.94
CA ALA A 434 10.63 -1.10 -8.18
C ALA A 434 11.15 -2.48 -8.61
N GLY A 435 10.69 -3.56 -7.96
CA GLY A 435 11.01 -4.95 -8.29
C GLY A 435 10.55 -5.36 -9.69
N ALA A 436 9.46 -4.78 -10.18
CA ALA A 436 8.95 -4.97 -11.53
C ALA A 436 9.91 -4.48 -12.62
N PHE A 437 10.75 -3.48 -12.32
CA PHE A 437 11.85 -3.10 -13.21
C PHE A 437 13.01 -4.08 -13.12
N HIS A 438 13.39 -4.44 -11.90
CA HIS A 438 14.35 -5.50 -11.60
C HIS A 438 14.32 -5.82 -10.09
N PRO A 439 14.42 -7.08 -9.66
CA PRO A 439 14.38 -7.44 -8.23
C PRO A 439 15.40 -6.67 -7.36
N SER A 440 16.60 -6.41 -7.89
CA SER A 440 17.64 -5.65 -7.17
C SER A 440 17.31 -4.17 -6.93
N LEU A 441 16.24 -3.65 -7.55
CA LEU A 441 15.79 -2.27 -7.36
C LEU A 441 14.71 -2.15 -6.29
N ALA A 442 14.11 -3.25 -5.83
CA ALA A 442 13.09 -3.24 -4.77
C ALA A 442 13.51 -2.46 -3.50
N PRO A 443 14.77 -2.55 -3.01
CA PRO A 443 15.21 -1.76 -1.86
C PRO A 443 15.12 -0.25 -2.06
N VAL A 444 15.27 0.24 -3.30
CA VAL A 444 15.11 1.68 -3.62
C VAL A 444 13.66 2.12 -3.35
N GLY A 445 12.69 1.27 -3.71
CA GLY A 445 11.27 1.52 -3.43
C GLY A 445 10.99 1.57 -1.92
N VAL A 446 11.62 0.70 -1.13
CA VAL A 446 11.48 0.74 0.34
C VAL A 446 12.03 2.04 0.92
N LEU A 447 13.24 2.44 0.54
CA LEU A 447 13.87 3.64 1.07
C LEU A 447 13.02 4.89 0.80
N LEU A 448 12.46 5.00 -0.41
CA LEU A 448 11.56 6.11 -0.75
C LEU A 448 10.23 6.02 -0.01
N ALA A 449 9.67 4.83 0.21
CA ALA A 449 8.44 4.69 0.98
C ALA A 449 8.63 5.00 2.48
N VAL A 450 9.78 4.66 3.05
CA VAL A 450 10.15 5.06 4.43
C VAL A 450 10.27 6.59 4.53
N LEU A 451 10.84 7.25 3.51
CA LEU A 451 10.83 8.71 3.43
C LEU A 451 9.39 9.26 3.34
N GLY A 452 8.52 8.61 2.57
CA GLY A 452 7.06 8.86 2.52
C GLY A 452 6.41 8.91 3.88
N TYR A 453 6.63 7.90 4.73
CA TYR A 453 6.11 7.91 6.10
C TYR A 453 6.52 9.17 6.87
N ALA A 454 7.79 9.58 6.78
CA ALA A 454 8.31 10.73 7.52
C ALA A 454 7.74 12.08 7.07
N VAL A 455 7.53 12.27 5.76
CA VAL A 455 7.02 13.55 5.22
C VAL A 455 5.51 13.60 5.07
N GLY A 456 4.83 12.45 5.14
CA GLY A 456 3.43 12.31 4.75
C GLY A 456 2.45 13.10 5.58
N THR A 457 2.51 13.02 6.91
CA THR A 457 1.62 13.81 7.77
C THR A 457 1.81 15.32 7.58
N ILE A 458 3.07 15.77 7.43
CA ILE A 458 3.37 17.18 7.20
C ILE A 458 2.78 17.65 5.86
N GLY A 459 3.02 16.91 4.78
CA GLY A 459 2.47 17.22 3.46
C GLY A 459 0.94 17.19 3.45
N ALA A 460 0.33 16.21 4.11
CA ALA A 460 -1.12 16.08 4.21
C ALA A 460 -1.75 17.23 5.00
N ILE A 461 -1.11 17.74 6.04
CA ILE A 461 -1.57 18.94 6.76
C ILE A 461 -1.53 20.17 5.86
N VAL A 462 -0.46 20.37 5.10
CA VAL A 462 -0.41 21.47 4.11
C VAL A 462 -1.54 21.34 3.08
N CYS A 463 -1.76 20.13 2.56
CA CYS A 463 -2.88 19.82 1.68
C CYS A 463 -4.23 20.13 2.34
N THR A 464 -4.39 19.79 3.62
CA THR A 464 -5.61 20.03 4.40
C THR A 464 -5.92 21.51 4.51
N THR A 465 -4.93 22.34 4.83
CA THR A 465 -5.09 23.80 4.89
C THR A 465 -5.58 24.37 3.56
N MET A 466 -5.05 23.87 2.45
CA MET A 466 -5.50 24.27 1.12
C MET A 466 -6.90 23.75 0.78
N LEU A 467 -7.24 22.52 1.20
CA LEU A 467 -8.58 21.96 1.02
C LEU A 467 -9.64 22.78 1.77
N MET A 468 -9.37 23.17 3.02
CA MET A 468 -10.26 24.04 3.80
C MET A 468 -10.46 25.40 3.12
N ALA A 469 -9.41 25.98 2.54
CA ALA A 469 -9.51 27.24 1.81
C ALA A 469 -10.40 27.16 0.56
N VAL A 470 -10.61 25.97 -0.01
CA VAL A 470 -11.55 25.76 -1.12
C VAL A 470 -13.00 25.79 -0.63
N THR A 471 -13.25 25.42 0.63
CA THR A 471 -14.61 25.28 1.18
C THR A 471 -15.19 26.55 1.78
N GLY A 472 -14.38 27.62 1.92
CA GLY A 472 -14.80 28.92 2.49
C GLY A 472 -14.14 29.19 3.82
#